data_AF-A0A5E4KXM3-F1
#
_entry.id   AF-A0A5E4KXM3-F1
#
_cell.length_a   1.000
_cell.length_b   1.000
_cell.length_c   1.000
_cell.angle_alpha   90.00
_cell.angle_beta   90.00
_cell.angle_gamma   90.00
#
_symmetry.space_group_name_H-M   'P 1'
#
loop_
_entity.id
_entity.type
_entity.pdbx_description
1 polymer ?
#
loop_
_entity_poly.entity_id
_entity_poly.type
_entity_poly.pdbx_seq_one_letter_code
_entity_poly.pdbx_strand_id
1 'polypeptide(L)'
;MDAINPTLINLFAIPLSLLLVILSILVIQSITINIVSRRLGNISFSHPRLFRAMNWWGVFIHELSHAITAILTLNKIKEFKVSSSGGHVTHYSSGSGFFQWLASQQISASPAFVPPLIVAILLGYLHYIDLGNITFDFGSLEPVGVISGLYLGLIPYIVKTIGLLLVNLDYSRVENILLLLILTFSFSAAKPSSIDKKSGMQGDLQSLIEGFYKFPVYTILAVLVFTGVFWILLKLNQALFLYVVMFLVLLPILSIFALVCNYLFIKLINLFDSSSKLRIILSISAFVLVYFFMKQYTVEQYLVNVISAGVLVGILKLAK
;
A
#
# COMPACT_ATOMS: atom_id res chain seq x y z
N MET A 1 30.08 36.72 5.14
CA MET A 1 29.11 35.62 5.11
C MET A 1 29.47 34.78 3.91
N ASP A 2 30.21 33.70 4.12
CA ASP A 2 30.57 32.81 3.03
C ASP A 2 29.31 32.14 2.51
N ALA A 3 29.07 32.26 1.21
CA ALA A 3 27.93 31.64 0.55
C ALA A 3 27.99 30.13 0.81
N ILE A 4 26.90 29.57 1.36
CA ILE A 4 26.79 28.13 1.61
C ILE A 4 27.03 27.40 0.29
N ASN A 5 27.97 26.45 0.28
CA ASN A 5 28.33 25.71 -0.92
C ASN A 5 27.10 24.97 -1.50
N PRO A 6 26.66 25.28 -2.73
CA PRO A 6 25.47 24.68 -3.33
C PRO A 6 25.58 23.16 -3.47
N THR A 7 26.80 22.63 -3.59
CA THR A 7 27.07 21.19 -3.62
C THR A 7 26.70 20.51 -2.30
N LEU A 8 27.01 21.16 -1.18
CA LEU A 8 26.73 20.65 0.15
C LEU A 8 25.23 20.71 0.46
N ILE A 9 24.53 21.75 -0.03
CA ILE A 9 23.07 21.82 0.04
C ILE A 9 22.45 20.65 -0.73
N ASN A 10 22.86 20.43 -1.98
CA ASN A 10 22.30 19.38 -2.84
C ASN A 10 22.57 17.96 -2.30
N LEU A 11 23.71 17.76 -1.64
CA LEU A 11 24.06 16.49 -0.99
C LEU A 11 23.01 16.05 0.03
N PHE A 12 22.47 16.98 0.81
CA PHE A 12 21.44 16.68 1.83
C PHE A 12 20.02 16.88 1.32
N ALA A 13 19.78 17.90 0.49
CA ALA A 13 18.45 18.28 0.06
C ALA A 13 17.75 17.19 -0.76
N ILE A 14 18.46 16.53 -1.68
CA ILE A 14 17.87 15.53 -2.59
C ILE A 14 17.45 14.25 -1.85
N PRO A 15 18.31 13.61 -1.02
CA PRO A 15 17.87 12.47 -0.24
C PRO A 15 16.77 12.85 0.76
N LEU A 16 16.91 14.00 1.43
CA LEU A 16 15.91 14.45 2.39
C LEU A 16 14.56 14.71 1.72
N SER A 17 14.53 15.27 0.51
CA SER A 17 13.28 15.47 -0.23
C SER A 17 12.63 14.14 -0.60
N LEU A 18 13.41 13.11 -0.95
CA LEU A 18 12.85 11.76 -1.19
C LEU A 18 12.29 11.15 0.10
N LEU A 19 13.02 11.27 1.21
CA LEU A 19 12.54 10.81 2.52
C LEU A 19 11.22 11.49 2.91
N LEU A 20 11.12 12.80 2.70
CA LEU A 20 9.89 13.57 2.93
C LEU A 20 8.73 13.09 2.04
N VAL A 21 8.99 12.74 0.78
CA VAL A 21 7.96 12.14 -0.10
C VAL A 21 7.49 10.79 0.45
N ILE A 22 8.41 9.90 0.85
CA ILE A 22 8.05 8.60 1.43
C ILE A 22 7.20 8.79 2.69
N LEU A 23 7.62 9.66 3.61
CA LEU A 23 6.86 9.99 4.82
C LEU A 23 5.49 10.59 4.50
N SER A 24 5.40 11.46 3.49
CA SER A 24 4.13 12.06 3.05
C SER A 24 3.16 10.99 2.53
N ILE A 25 3.65 10.02 1.76
CA ILE A 25 2.81 8.91 1.27
C ILE A 25 2.33 8.04 2.45
N LEU A 26 3.18 7.74 3.42
CA LEU A 26 2.79 6.99 4.62
C LEU A 26 1.74 7.75 5.46
N VAL A 27 1.85 9.07 5.55
CA VAL A 27 0.83 9.92 6.19
C VAL A 27 -0.49 9.85 5.42
N ILE A 28 -0.47 9.98 4.09
CA ILE A 28 -1.67 9.87 3.23
C ILE A 28 -2.31 8.48 3.38
N GLN A 29 -1.50 7.42 3.44
CA GLN A 29 -1.96 6.06 3.65
C GLN A 29 -2.66 5.93 5.02
N SER A 30 -2.06 6.42 6.09
CA SER A 30 -2.67 6.41 7.43
C SER A 30 -3.98 7.22 7.49
N ILE A 31 -4.02 8.39 6.85
CA ILE A 31 -5.25 9.19 6.71
C ILE A 31 -6.31 8.38 5.94
N THR A 32 -5.93 7.71 4.85
CA THR A 32 -6.84 6.87 4.05
C THR A 32 -7.39 5.71 4.87
N ILE A 33 -6.54 5.01 5.64
CA ILE A 33 -6.96 3.95 6.57
C ILE A 33 -7.99 4.49 7.56
N ASN A 34 -7.71 5.64 8.17
CA ASN A 34 -8.61 6.26 9.15
C ASN A 34 -9.97 6.64 8.52
N ILE A 35 -9.96 7.24 7.32
CA ILE A 35 -11.19 7.60 6.59
C ILE A 35 -11.97 6.34 6.22
N VAL A 36 -11.32 5.36 5.60
CA VAL A 36 -11.95 4.11 5.13
C VAL A 36 -12.48 3.32 6.33
N SER A 37 -11.70 3.12 7.39
CA SER A 37 -12.15 2.43 8.60
C SER A 37 -13.37 3.10 9.24
N ARG A 38 -13.39 4.44 9.38
CA ARG A 38 -14.57 5.17 9.86
C ARG A 38 -15.79 4.96 8.97
N ARG A 39 -15.61 4.98 7.65
CA ARG A 39 -16.69 4.78 6.69
C ARG A 39 -17.19 3.33 6.69
N LEU A 40 -16.31 2.35 6.83
CA LEU A 40 -16.64 0.93 6.95
C LEU A 40 -17.34 0.61 8.27
N GLY A 41 -16.95 1.23 9.37
CA GLY A 41 -17.62 1.08 10.67
C GLY A 41 -19.09 1.54 10.66
N ASN A 42 -19.46 2.44 9.75
CA ASN A 42 -20.82 2.92 9.57
C ASN A 42 -21.66 2.05 8.61
N ILE A 43 -21.04 1.07 7.96
CA ILE A 43 -21.72 0.16 7.04
C ILE A 43 -22.20 -1.06 7.83
N SER A 44 -23.51 -1.31 7.83
CA SER A 44 -24.08 -2.54 8.36
C SER A 44 -23.73 -3.72 7.45
N PHE A 45 -22.88 -4.63 7.91
CA PHE A 45 -22.50 -5.80 7.12
C PHE A 45 -23.45 -6.97 7.43
N SER A 46 -24.23 -7.39 6.43
CA SER A 46 -25.25 -8.44 6.59
C SER A 46 -24.65 -9.86 6.68
N HIS A 47 -23.36 -10.02 6.31
CA HIS A 47 -22.68 -11.32 6.21
C HIS A 47 -21.62 -11.52 7.31
N PRO A 48 -21.98 -11.88 8.56
CA PRO A 48 -21.06 -11.90 9.70
C PRO A 48 -19.93 -12.94 9.59
N ARG A 49 -20.06 -13.97 8.75
CA ARG A 49 -19.00 -14.96 8.50
C ARG A 49 -17.94 -14.42 7.54
N LEU A 50 -18.37 -13.83 6.42
CA LEU A 50 -17.48 -13.20 5.45
C LEU A 50 -16.70 -12.05 6.10
N PHE A 51 -17.37 -11.22 6.90
CA PHE A 51 -16.71 -10.16 7.66
C PHE A 51 -15.63 -10.69 8.62
N ARG A 52 -15.94 -11.76 9.37
CA ARG A 52 -14.96 -12.39 10.26
C ARG A 52 -13.76 -12.96 9.51
N ALA A 53 -13.98 -13.59 8.36
CA ALA A 53 -12.91 -14.12 7.52
C ALA A 53 -12.02 -13.01 6.95
N MET A 54 -12.63 -11.95 6.38
CA MET A 54 -11.91 -10.79 5.84
C MET A 54 -11.08 -10.08 6.93
N ASN A 55 -11.68 -9.82 8.10
CA ASN A 55 -10.96 -9.21 9.21
C ASN A 55 -9.84 -10.11 9.74
N TRP A 56 -10.11 -11.41 9.93
CA TRP A 56 -9.09 -12.34 10.39
C TRP A 56 -7.91 -12.38 9.43
N TRP A 57 -8.16 -12.42 8.12
CA TRP A 57 -7.11 -12.39 7.10
C TRP A 57 -6.33 -11.07 7.11
N GLY A 58 -7.02 -9.93 7.19
CA GLY A 58 -6.37 -8.63 7.29
C GLY A 58 -5.49 -8.50 8.53
N VAL A 59 -6.00 -8.92 9.70
CA VAL A 59 -5.22 -8.96 10.96
C VAL A 59 -4.06 -9.95 10.85
N PHE A 60 -4.28 -11.13 10.26
CA PHE A 60 -3.23 -12.12 10.06
C PHE A 60 -2.05 -11.55 9.28
N ILE A 61 -2.33 -10.94 8.13
CA ILE A 61 -1.30 -10.35 7.28
C ILE A 61 -0.63 -9.14 7.95
N HIS A 62 -1.37 -8.34 8.70
CA HIS A 62 -0.84 -7.23 9.51
C HIS A 62 0.12 -7.72 10.59
N GLU A 63 -0.29 -8.64 11.46
CA GLU A 63 0.59 -9.20 12.50
C GLU A 63 1.77 -9.97 11.90
N LEU A 64 1.54 -10.69 10.79
CA LEU A 64 2.60 -11.39 10.07
C LEU A 64 3.67 -10.42 9.57
N SER A 65 3.28 -9.21 9.16
CA SER A 65 4.25 -8.18 8.76
C SER A 65 5.17 -7.77 9.91
N HIS A 66 4.62 -7.53 11.10
CA HIS A 66 5.41 -7.26 12.30
C HIS A 66 6.34 -8.43 12.64
N ALA A 67 5.84 -9.66 12.55
CA ALA A 67 6.64 -10.85 12.85
C ALA A 67 7.80 -11.05 11.87
N ILE A 68 7.55 -10.94 10.56
CA ILE A 68 8.59 -11.08 9.53
C ILE A 68 9.66 -10.01 9.72
N THR A 69 9.27 -8.74 9.89
CA THR A 69 10.23 -7.65 10.07
C THR A 69 10.98 -7.76 11.39
N ALA A 70 10.34 -8.23 12.46
CA ALA A 70 11.02 -8.51 13.72
C ALA A 70 12.09 -9.61 13.55
N ILE A 71 11.79 -10.70 12.84
CA ILE A 71 12.76 -11.76 12.53
C ILE A 71 13.92 -11.22 11.68
N LEU A 72 13.63 -10.45 10.63
CA LEU A 72 14.65 -9.85 9.75
C LEU A 72 15.55 -8.85 10.49
N THR A 73 15.03 -8.21 11.53
CA THR A 73 15.79 -7.31 12.40
C THR A 73 16.38 -8.02 13.63
N LEU A 74 16.42 -9.36 13.61
CA LEU A 74 17.00 -10.23 14.63
C LEU A 74 16.30 -10.19 16.01
N ASN A 75 15.08 -9.66 16.08
CA ASN A 75 14.24 -9.69 17.27
C ASN A 75 13.49 -11.02 17.33
N LYS A 76 13.58 -11.73 18.46
CA LYS A 76 12.92 -13.03 18.65
C LYS A 76 11.43 -12.85 18.94
N ILE A 77 10.57 -13.53 18.19
CA ILE A 77 9.12 -13.55 18.46
C ILE A 77 8.85 -14.31 19.75
N LYS A 78 8.14 -13.67 20.68
CA LYS A 78 7.69 -14.25 21.95
C LYS A 78 6.29 -14.81 21.82
N GLU A 79 5.39 -14.03 21.23
CA GLU A 79 4.00 -14.40 21.06
C GLU A 79 3.50 -13.87 19.72
N PHE A 80 2.77 -14.73 19.00
CA PHE A 80 2.06 -14.38 17.78
C PHE A 80 0.62 -14.85 17.93
N LYS A 81 -0.32 -13.91 18.04
CA LYS A 81 -1.74 -14.22 18.22
C LYS A 81 -2.59 -13.42 17.25
N VAL A 82 -3.49 -14.12 16.56
CA VAL A 82 -4.38 -13.53 15.56
C VAL A 82 -5.80 -14.01 15.81
N SER A 83 -6.75 -13.08 15.79
CA SER A 83 -8.18 -13.37 15.87
C SER A 83 -8.97 -12.44 14.96
N SER A 84 -10.25 -12.75 14.70
CA SER A 84 -11.13 -11.88 13.92
C SER A 84 -11.47 -10.55 14.61
N SER A 85 -11.13 -10.41 15.90
CA SER A 85 -11.36 -9.21 16.71
C SER A 85 -10.10 -8.37 16.94
N GLY A 86 -8.94 -8.85 16.53
CA GLY A 86 -7.65 -8.21 16.76
C GLY A 86 -6.51 -9.22 16.83
N GLY A 87 -5.29 -8.73 16.81
CA GLY A 87 -4.08 -9.53 16.92
C GLY A 87 -3.03 -8.78 17.72
N HIS A 88 -1.96 -9.49 18.06
CA HIS A 88 -0.75 -8.89 18.57
C HIS A 88 0.46 -9.79 18.30
N VAL A 89 1.58 -9.15 18.00
CA VAL A 89 2.91 -9.77 18.03
C VAL A 89 3.73 -9.13 19.13
N THR A 90 4.22 -9.94 20.07
CA THR A 90 5.25 -9.49 21.00
C THR A 90 6.58 -10.12 20.65
N HIS A 91 7.64 -9.35 20.76
CA HIS A 91 9.01 -9.77 20.51
C HIS A 91 9.92 -9.38 21.69
N TYR A 92 10.97 -10.14 21.89
CA TYR A 92 12.06 -9.76 22.78
C TYR A 92 12.93 -8.70 22.10
N SER A 93 13.24 -7.63 22.84
CA SER A 93 14.30 -6.70 22.43
C SER A 93 15.64 -7.41 22.57
N SER A 94 16.33 -7.66 21.46
CA SER A 94 17.63 -8.33 21.46
C SER A 94 18.80 -7.40 21.81
N GLY A 95 18.56 -6.08 21.95
CA GLY A 95 19.60 -5.12 22.32
C GLY A 95 19.07 -3.76 22.77
N SER A 96 19.97 -2.77 22.77
CA SER A 96 19.70 -1.36 23.04
C SER A 96 20.50 -0.46 22.07
N GLY A 97 20.13 0.81 21.96
CA GLY A 97 20.82 1.78 21.09
C GLY A 97 20.19 1.96 19.70
N PHE A 98 20.96 2.57 18.79
CA PHE A 98 20.48 3.03 17.48
C PHE A 98 19.89 1.89 16.62
N PHE A 99 20.56 0.74 16.53
CA PHE A 99 20.08 -0.37 15.70
C PHE A 99 18.77 -0.97 16.22
N GLN A 100 18.60 -1.07 17.55
CA GLN A 100 17.34 -1.51 18.15
C GLN A 100 16.22 -0.49 17.90
N TRP A 101 16.53 0.80 18.01
CA TRP A 101 15.59 1.86 17.68
C TRP A 101 15.18 1.80 16.19
N LEU A 102 16.13 1.60 15.27
CA LEU A 102 15.87 1.50 13.84
C LEU A 102 15.02 0.26 13.53
N ALA A 103 15.32 -0.88 14.16
CA ALA A 103 14.50 -2.09 14.07
C ALA A 103 13.06 -1.84 14.52
N SER A 104 12.87 -1.14 15.65
CA SER A 104 11.53 -0.74 16.11
C SER A 104 10.80 0.13 15.08
N GLN A 105 11.48 1.10 14.46
CA GLN A 105 10.87 1.94 13.42
C GLN A 105 10.45 1.11 12.18
N GLN A 106 11.30 0.16 11.76
CA GLN A 106 11.00 -0.73 10.63
C GLN A 106 9.82 -1.66 10.94
N ILE A 107 9.76 -2.22 12.15
CA ILE A 107 8.66 -3.09 12.60
C ILE A 107 7.35 -2.30 12.60
N SER A 108 7.34 -1.07 13.14
CA SER A 108 6.16 -0.19 13.08
C SER A 108 5.75 0.13 11.64
N ALA A 109 6.69 0.39 10.74
CA ALA A 109 6.37 0.67 9.34
C ALA A 109 5.91 -0.58 8.55
N SER A 110 6.25 -1.79 9.01
CA SER A 110 6.10 -3.03 8.22
C SER A 110 4.70 -3.31 7.64
N PRO A 111 3.56 -3.01 8.31
CA PRO A 111 2.25 -3.27 7.72
C PRO A 111 1.95 -2.40 6.51
N ALA A 112 2.66 -1.28 6.33
CA ALA A 112 2.54 -0.44 5.14
C ALA A 112 3.26 -1.03 3.92
N PHE A 113 4.19 -1.97 4.10
CA PHE A 113 5.07 -2.48 3.03
C PHE A 113 4.87 -3.97 2.75
N VAL A 114 4.72 -4.82 3.76
CA VAL A 114 4.66 -6.28 3.56
C VAL A 114 3.39 -6.74 2.83
N PRO A 115 2.16 -6.31 3.19
CA PRO A 115 0.97 -6.72 2.45
C PRO A 115 1.02 -6.26 0.97
N PRO A 116 1.38 -5.00 0.65
CA PRO A 116 1.58 -4.59 -0.74
C PRO A 116 2.71 -5.34 -1.45
N LEU A 117 3.75 -5.78 -0.74
CA LEU A 117 4.85 -6.54 -1.35
C LEU A 117 4.35 -7.88 -1.91
N ILE A 118 3.49 -8.59 -1.16
CA ILE A 118 2.86 -9.83 -1.63
C ILE A 118 2.08 -9.54 -2.93
N VAL A 119 1.32 -8.46 -2.96
CA VAL A 119 0.59 -8.04 -4.16
C VAL A 119 1.54 -7.70 -5.30
N ALA A 120 2.60 -6.92 -5.05
CA ALA A 120 3.57 -6.54 -6.07
C ALA A 120 4.25 -7.77 -6.70
N ILE A 121 4.58 -8.79 -5.91
CA ILE A 121 5.12 -10.06 -6.39
C ILE A 121 4.12 -10.77 -7.31
N LEU A 122 2.84 -10.83 -6.93
CA LEU A 122 1.79 -11.41 -7.76
C LEU A 122 1.59 -10.63 -9.07
N LEU A 123 1.67 -9.29 -9.03
CA LEU A 123 1.61 -8.44 -10.22
C LEU A 123 2.79 -8.69 -11.17
N GLY A 124 3.99 -8.90 -10.63
CA GLY A 124 5.16 -9.29 -11.41
C GLY A 124 4.99 -10.69 -12.04
N TYR A 125 4.50 -11.66 -11.25
CA TYR A 125 4.23 -13.02 -11.74
C TYR A 125 3.19 -13.06 -12.87
N LEU A 126 2.17 -12.20 -12.80
CA LEU A 126 1.14 -12.06 -13.84
C LEU A 126 1.56 -11.14 -15.00
N HIS A 127 2.81 -10.67 -15.01
CA HIS A 127 3.39 -9.79 -16.03
C HIS A 127 2.70 -8.41 -16.17
N TYR A 128 2.07 -7.90 -15.11
CA TYR A 128 1.50 -6.54 -15.11
C TYR A 128 2.52 -5.45 -14.76
N ILE A 129 3.54 -5.81 -13.99
CA ILE A 129 4.65 -4.91 -13.67
C ILE A 129 5.93 -5.64 -14.03
N ASP A 130 6.63 -5.14 -15.05
CA ASP A 130 7.97 -5.58 -15.34
C ASP A 130 8.96 -4.80 -14.47
N LEU A 131 9.13 -5.25 -13.23
CA LEU A 131 10.10 -4.65 -12.32
C LEU A 131 11.53 -4.76 -12.86
N GLY A 132 11.84 -5.72 -13.73
CA GLY A 132 13.20 -5.99 -14.21
C GLY A 132 13.67 -5.00 -15.28
N ASN A 133 12.77 -4.50 -16.13
CA ASN A 133 13.13 -3.70 -17.31
C ASN A 133 12.88 -2.20 -17.18
N ILE A 134 12.64 -1.69 -15.97
CA ILE A 134 12.46 -0.25 -15.76
C ILE A 134 13.83 0.43 -15.77
N THR A 135 14.17 1.03 -16.90
CA THR A 135 15.33 1.90 -17.05
C THR A 135 14.90 3.36 -17.00
N PHE A 136 15.33 4.08 -15.97
CA PHE A 136 15.27 5.53 -15.95
C PHE A 136 16.68 6.07 -16.07
N ASP A 137 16.92 6.86 -17.09
CA ASP A 137 18.16 7.59 -17.21
C ASP A 137 18.09 8.82 -16.29
N PHE A 138 18.99 8.89 -15.31
CA PHE A 138 19.16 10.11 -14.51
C PHE A 138 19.95 11.19 -15.29
N GLY A 139 20.29 10.93 -16.55
CA GLY A 139 21.00 11.79 -17.49
C GLY A 139 22.44 11.99 -17.07
N SER A 140 22.62 12.85 -16.07
CA SER A 140 23.88 13.11 -15.38
C SER A 140 23.67 12.91 -13.88
N LEU A 141 24.64 12.36 -13.15
CA LEU A 141 24.62 12.30 -11.68
C LEU A 141 24.69 13.69 -10.99
N GLU A 142 24.48 14.75 -11.76
CA GLU A 142 24.30 16.10 -11.28
C GLU A 142 22.93 16.27 -10.57
N PRO A 143 22.85 17.17 -9.58
CA PRO A 143 21.63 17.41 -8.80
C PRO A 143 20.34 17.54 -9.63
N VAL A 144 20.39 18.28 -10.74
CA VAL A 144 19.21 18.52 -11.60
C VAL A 144 18.74 17.24 -12.27
N GLY A 145 19.67 16.44 -12.82
CA GLY A 145 19.35 15.15 -13.45
C GLY A 145 18.70 14.17 -12.47
N VAL A 146 19.24 14.09 -11.24
CA VAL A 146 18.68 13.25 -10.18
C VAL A 146 17.26 13.69 -9.79
N ILE A 147 17.05 14.99 -9.59
CA ILE A 147 15.72 15.55 -9.25
C ILE A 147 14.73 15.28 -10.39
N SER A 148 15.08 15.60 -11.63
CA SER A 148 14.20 15.37 -12.78
C SER A 148 13.86 13.89 -12.95
N GLY A 149 14.85 13.01 -12.84
CA GLY A 149 14.64 11.55 -12.92
C GLY A 149 13.69 11.03 -11.83
N LEU A 150 13.83 11.50 -10.59
CA LEU A 150 12.96 11.10 -9.48
C LEU A 150 11.54 11.66 -9.60
N TYR A 151 11.41 12.99 -9.75
CA TYR A 151 10.15 13.71 -9.55
C TYR A 151 9.34 13.92 -10.82
N LEU A 152 9.99 13.96 -11.99
CA LEU A 152 9.31 14.07 -13.29
C LEU A 152 9.28 12.73 -14.03
N GLY A 153 10.15 11.79 -13.67
CA GLY A 153 10.19 10.44 -14.22
C GLY A 153 9.53 9.40 -13.31
N LEU A 154 10.29 8.90 -12.33
CA LEU A 154 9.97 7.69 -11.57
C LEU A 154 8.67 7.79 -10.77
N ILE A 155 8.48 8.84 -9.96
CA ILE A 155 7.29 8.95 -9.10
C ILE A 155 6.00 9.06 -9.92
N PRO A 156 5.88 9.97 -10.93
CA PRO A 156 4.72 10.00 -11.81
C PRO A 156 4.47 8.68 -12.55
N TYR A 157 5.53 8.02 -13.01
CA TYR A 157 5.44 6.71 -13.65
C TYR A 157 4.82 5.66 -12.71
N ILE A 158 5.26 5.60 -11.45
CA ILE A 158 4.72 4.69 -10.44
C ILE A 158 3.22 4.94 -10.23
N VAL A 159 2.83 6.20 -10.01
CA VAL A 159 1.43 6.58 -9.78
C VAL A 159 0.56 6.21 -11.00
N LYS A 160 1.03 6.53 -12.21
CA LYS A 160 0.34 6.19 -13.45
C LYS A 160 0.21 4.68 -13.64
N THR A 161 1.28 3.93 -13.38
CA THR A 161 1.32 2.47 -13.56
C THR A 161 0.34 1.78 -12.63
N ILE A 162 0.33 2.12 -11.33
CA ILE A 162 -0.63 1.55 -10.38
C ILE A 162 -2.07 1.92 -10.76
N GLY A 163 -2.31 3.20 -11.10
CA GLY A 163 -3.63 3.67 -11.48
C GLY A 163 -4.18 2.94 -12.71
N LEU A 164 -3.35 2.78 -13.76
CA LEU A 164 -3.72 2.05 -14.97
C LEU A 164 -3.90 0.55 -14.72
N LEU A 165 -3.06 -0.06 -13.88
CA LEU A 165 -3.10 -1.49 -13.60
C LEU A 165 -4.45 -1.92 -13.06
N LEU A 166 -5.02 -1.18 -12.11
CA LEU A 166 -6.29 -1.54 -11.48
C LEU A 166 -7.50 -1.36 -12.41
N VAL A 167 -7.44 -0.39 -13.32
CA VAL A 167 -8.51 -0.19 -14.30
C VAL A 167 -8.36 -1.11 -15.52
N ASN A 168 -7.16 -1.65 -15.80
CA ASN A 168 -6.89 -2.51 -16.95
C ASN A 168 -6.84 -4.02 -16.64
N LEU A 169 -7.26 -4.47 -15.45
CA LEU A 169 -7.32 -5.90 -15.16
C LEU A 169 -8.33 -6.62 -16.09
N ASP A 170 -7.90 -7.70 -16.72
CA ASP A 170 -8.76 -8.54 -17.55
C ASP A 170 -9.57 -9.51 -16.69
N TYR A 171 -10.79 -9.14 -16.30
CA TYR A 171 -11.67 -9.98 -15.49
C TYR A 171 -12.12 -11.30 -16.14
N SER A 172 -11.79 -11.58 -17.41
CA SER A 172 -12.00 -12.93 -17.97
C SER A 172 -10.99 -13.96 -17.47
N ARG A 173 -9.85 -13.50 -16.94
CA ARG A 173 -8.81 -14.35 -16.36
C ARG A 173 -9.04 -14.56 -14.86
N VAL A 174 -9.11 -15.82 -14.44
CA VAL A 174 -9.38 -16.19 -13.04
C VAL A 174 -8.30 -15.65 -12.11
N GLU A 175 -7.04 -15.61 -12.57
CA GLU A 175 -5.90 -15.09 -11.83
C GLU A 175 -6.08 -13.62 -11.43
N ASN A 176 -6.70 -12.81 -12.30
CA ASN A 176 -6.97 -11.40 -12.01
C ASN A 176 -8.08 -11.21 -10.98
N ILE A 177 -9.07 -12.10 -10.99
CA ILE A 177 -10.12 -12.13 -9.97
C ILE A 177 -9.51 -12.52 -8.62
N LEU A 178 -8.64 -13.53 -8.59
CA LEU A 178 -7.91 -13.94 -7.38
C LEU A 178 -7.01 -12.82 -6.84
N LEU A 179 -6.28 -12.14 -7.72
CA LEU A 179 -5.48 -10.96 -7.39
C LEU A 179 -6.35 -9.86 -6.76
N LEU A 180 -7.51 -9.56 -7.33
CA LEU A 180 -8.44 -8.56 -6.78
C LEU A 180 -8.97 -8.98 -5.41
N LEU A 181 -9.25 -10.27 -5.20
CA LEU A 181 -9.63 -10.80 -3.89
C LEU A 181 -8.51 -10.66 -2.86
N ILE A 182 -7.26 -10.98 -3.22
CA ILE A 182 -6.10 -10.81 -2.34
C ILE A 182 -5.88 -9.32 -2.01
N LEU A 183 -5.95 -8.44 -3.02
CA LEU A 183 -5.90 -6.99 -2.87
C LEU A 183 -7.00 -6.47 -1.93
N THR A 184 -8.23 -6.94 -2.12
CA THR A 184 -9.35 -6.52 -1.29
C THR A 184 -9.17 -7.05 0.13
N PHE A 185 -8.82 -8.33 0.28
CA PHE A 185 -8.88 -9.00 1.58
C PHE A 185 -7.69 -8.65 2.47
N SER A 186 -6.48 -8.55 1.91
CA SER A 186 -5.25 -8.33 2.68
C SER A 186 -5.19 -6.95 3.35
N PHE A 187 -6.06 -6.03 2.93
CA PHE A 187 -6.18 -4.67 3.48
C PHE A 187 -7.51 -4.47 4.23
N SER A 188 -8.23 -5.55 4.55
CA SER A 188 -9.52 -5.55 5.26
C SER A 188 -9.44 -5.39 6.76
N ALA A 189 -8.34 -4.88 7.32
CA ALA A 189 -8.29 -4.57 8.74
C ALA A 189 -9.19 -3.34 9.05
N ALA A 190 -10.50 -3.50 8.86
CA ALA A 190 -11.52 -2.48 9.05
C ALA A 190 -11.69 -2.16 10.54
N LYS A 191 -11.32 -3.11 11.40
CA LYS A 191 -11.07 -2.93 12.83
C LYS A 191 -9.57 -2.92 13.06
N PRO A 192 -8.95 -1.75 13.28
CA PRO A 192 -7.79 -1.74 14.16
C PRO A 192 -8.25 -2.32 15.50
N SER A 193 -7.36 -2.91 16.28
CA SER A 193 -7.58 -3.32 17.67
C SER A 193 -8.06 -2.17 18.59
N SER A 194 -8.29 -0.97 18.05
CA SER A 194 -8.83 0.25 18.65
C SER A 194 -10.35 0.27 18.89
N ILE A 195 -11.10 -0.80 18.57
CA ILE A 195 -12.52 -0.94 18.98
C ILE A 195 -12.65 -1.66 20.33
N ASP A 196 -11.63 -1.56 21.18
CA ASP A 196 -11.85 -1.43 22.62
C ASP A 196 -11.55 0.01 23.03
N LYS A 197 -12.62 0.79 23.22
CA LYS A 197 -12.65 2.25 23.45
C LYS A 197 -12.00 2.72 24.77
N LYS A 198 -11.06 1.96 25.35
CA LYS A 198 -10.53 2.24 26.71
C LYS A 198 -9.01 2.34 26.83
N SER A 199 -8.24 2.15 25.76
CA SER A 199 -6.80 2.44 25.83
C SER A 199 -6.37 3.22 24.59
N GLY A 200 -5.59 4.27 24.80
CA GLY A 200 -4.96 5.06 23.74
C GLY A 200 -3.95 4.20 22.99
N MET A 201 -4.44 3.32 22.13
CA MET A 201 -3.63 2.55 21.21
C MET A 201 -3.04 3.51 20.18
N GLN A 202 -1.76 3.81 20.36
CA GLN A 202 -0.96 4.50 19.37
C GLN A 202 -0.97 3.67 18.08
N GLY A 203 -1.47 4.23 16.98
CA GLY A 203 -1.35 3.58 15.67
C GLY A 203 0.13 3.42 15.28
N ASP A 204 0.44 2.51 14.36
CA ASP A 204 1.82 2.24 13.94
C ASP A 204 2.58 3.50 13.49
N LEU A 205 1.90 4.38 12.74
CA LEU A 205 2.46 5.67 12.34
C LEU A 205 2.68 6.61 13.53
N GLN A 206 1.80 6.57 14.53
CA GLN A 206 1.98 7.37 15.75
C GLN A 206 3.18 6.86 16.54
N SER A 207 3.34 5.55 16.69
CA SER A 207 4.51 4.93 17.32
C SER A 207 5.81 5.33 16.59
N LEU A 208 5.78 5.34 15.26
CA LEU A 208 6.90 5.77 14.42
C LEU A 208 7.24 7.25 14.63
N ILE A 209 6.23 8.14 14.60
CA ILE A 209 6.41 9.58 14.82
C ILE A 209 6.92 9.87 16.24
N GLU A 210 6.36 9.23 17.26
CA GLU A 210 6.82 9.37 18.65
C GLU A 210 8.25 8.86 18.82
N GLY A 211 8.62 7.79 18.10
CA GLY A 211 9.98 7.29 18.04
C GLY A 211 10.98 8.32 17.53
N PHE A 212 10.60 9.11 16.52
CA PHE A 212 11.44 10.20 16.01
C PHE A 212 11.56 11.38 16.98
N TYR A 213 10.48 11.75 17.66
CA TYR A 213 10.50 12.86 18.63
C TYR A 213 11.23 12.52 19.92
N LYS A 214 11.06 11.29 20.43
CA LYS A 214 11.65 10.85 21.69
C LYS A 214 13.17 10.66 21.60
N PHE A 215 13.69 10.30 20.43
CA PHE A 215 15.11 10.02 20.21
C PHE A 215 15.70 10.86 19.06
N PRO A 216 15.81 12.19 19.22
CA PRO A 216 16.22 13.09 18.13
C PRO A 216 17.63 12.79 17.60
N VAL A 217 18.56 12.37 18.46
CA VAL A 217 19.92 11.98 18.05
C VAL A 217 19.89 10.78 17.11
N TYR A 218 19.05 9.78 17.40
CA TYR A 218 18.89 8.61 16.53
C TYR A 218 18.19 8.97 15.22
N THR A 219 17.21 9.88 15.26
CA THR A 219 16.58 10.43 14.05
C THR A 219 17.61 11.10 13.15
N ILE A 220 18.47 11.97 13.68
CA ILE A 220 19.54 12.63 12.90
C ILE A 220 20.48 11.58 12.31
N LEU A 221 20.91 10.60 13.12
CA LEU A 221 21.78 9.52 12.65
C LEU A 221 21.12 8.71 11.52
N ALA A 222 19.81 8.42 11.62
CA ALA A 222 19.06 7.73 10.58
C ALA A 222 19.02 8.53 9.27
N VAL A 223 18.82 9.85 9.35
CA VAL A 223 18.85 10.75 8.17
C VAL A 223 20.24 10.77 7.53
N LEU A 224 21.31 10.78 8.33
CA LEU A 224 22.68 10.71 7.82
C LEU A 224 22.97 9.37 7.14
N VAL A 225 22.56 8.25 7.75
CA VAL A 225 22.69 6.91 7.17
C VAL A 225 21.90 6.81 5.87
N PHE A 226 20.65 7.27 5.85
CA PHE A 226 19.82 7.31 4.65
C PHE A 226 20.47 8.13 3.53
N THR A 227 20.99 9.31 3.85
CA THR A 227 21.71 10.20 2.92
C THR A 227 22.93 9.49 2.32
N GLY A 228 23.72 8.82 3.16
CA GLY A 228 24.88 8.04 2.70
C GLY A 228 24.49 6.89 1.79
N VAL A 229 23.53 6.07 2.21
CA VAL A 229 23.02 4.92 1.44
C VAL A 229 22.44 5.36 0.10
N PHE A 230 21.68 6.46 0.07
CA PHE A 230 21.12 7.03 -1.16
C PHE A 230 22.21 7.27 -2.21
N TRP A 231 23.27 8.02 -1.86
CA TRP A 231 24.32 8.37 -2.81
C TRP A 231 25.22 7.18 -3.17
N ILE A 232 25.48 6.30 -2.20
CA ILE A 232 26.25 5.07 -2.43
C ILE A 232 25.51 4.18 -3.44
N LEU A 233 24.21 3.92 -3.24
CA LEU A 233 23.42 3.10 -4.15
C LEU A 233 23.33 3.73 -5.53
N LEU A 234 23.01 5.03 -5.61
CA LEU A 234 22.88 5.74 -6.89
C LEU A 234 24.17 5.69 -7.72
N LYS A 235 25.34 5.81 -7.08
CA LYS A 235 26.65 5.79 -7.77
C LYS A 235 27.14 4.39 -8.12
N LEU A 236 26.93 3.41 -7.23
CA LEU A 236 27.45 2.06 -7.43
C LEU A 236 26.59 1.23 -8.38
N ASN A 237 25.26 1.36 -8.29
CA ASN A 237 24.33 0.57 -9.10
C ASN A 237 22.99 1.30 -9.23
N GLN A 238 22.84 2.06 -10.32
CA GLN A 238 21.62 2.82 -10.61
C GLN A 238 20.37 1.93 -10.72
N ALA A 239 20.50 0.71 -11.28
CA ALA A 239 19.39 -0.22 -11.37
C ALA A 239 18.91 -0.65 -9.97
N LEU A 240 19.84 -1.02 -9.09
CA LEU A 240 19.50 -1.35 -7.69
C LEU A 240 18.88 -0.15 -6.96
N PHE A 241 19.42 1.06 -7.18
CA PHE A 241 18.84 2.28 -6.62
C PHE A 241 17.39 2.48 -7.09
N LEU A 242 17.14 2.35 -8.40
CA LEU A 242 15.79 2.45 -8.97
C LEU A 242 14.85 1.43 -8.36
N TYR A 243 15.27 0.18 -8.22
CA TYR A 243 14.45 -0.85 -7.57
C TYR A 243 14.12 -0.49 -6.13
N VAL A 244 15.11 -0.06 -5.33
CA VAL A 244 14.88 0.33 -3.93
C VAL A 244 13.90 1.49 -3.84
N VAL A 245 14.11 2.56 -4.61
CA VAL A 245 13.20 3.72 -4.59
C VAL A 245 11.81 3.35 -5.10
N MET A 246 11.73 2.55 -6.15
CA MET A 246 10.47 2.05 -6.67
C MET A 246 9.73 1.24 -5.61
N PHE A 247 10.38 0.31 -4.91
CA PHE A 247 9.76 -0.42 -3.81
C PHE A 247 9.28 0.50 -2.68
N LEU A 248 10.10 1.48 -2.26
CA LEU A 248 9.75 2.40 -1.17
C LEU A 248 8.55 3.30 -1.50
N VAL A 249 8.31 3.61 -2.78
CA VAL A 249 7.20 4.47 -3.24
C VAL A 249 5.99 3.65 -3.69
N LEU A 250 6.20 2.57 -4.46
CA LEU A 250 5.17 1.70 -5.03
C LEU A 250 4.33 1.04 -3.94
N LEU A 251 4.95 0.46 -2.92
CA LEU A 251 4.25 -0.37 -1.94
C LEU A 251 3.23 0.43 -1.11
N PRO A 252 3.57 1.60 -0.53
CA PRO A 252 2.58 2.42 0.16
C PRO A 252 1.45 2.91 -0.75
N ILE A 253 1.73 3.27 -2.01
CA ILE A 253 0.70 3.68 -2.97
C ILE A 253 -0.23 2.51 -3.29
N LEU A 254 0.32 1.32 -3.52
CA LEU A 254 -0.46 0.11 -3.78
C LEU A 254 -1.37 -0.22 -2.58
N SER A 255 -0.92 0.02 -1.34
CA SER A 255 -1.76 -0.10 -0.15
C SER A 255 -2.96 0.87 -0.18
N ILE A 256 -2.75 2.13 -0.55
CA ILE A 256 -3.83 3.13 -0.65
C ILE A 256 -4.90 2.64 -1.62
N PHE A 257 -4.49 2.18 -2.80
CA PHE A 257 -5.42 1.67 -3.80
C PHE A 257 -6.15 0.40 -3.32
N ALA A 258 -5.44 -0.53 -2.68
CA ALA A 258 -6.05 -1.74 -2.15
C ALA A 258 -7.14 -1.44 -1.09
N LEU A 259 -6.91 -0.43 -0.22
CA LEU A 259 -7.91 0.06 0.73
C LEU A 259 -9.14 0.65 0.03
N VAL A 260 -8.94 1.39 -1.06
CA VAL A 260 -10.04 1.92 -1.89
C VAL A 260 -10.82 0.78 -2.53
N CYS A 261 -10.14 -0.22 -3.10
CA CYS A 261 -10.78 -1.43 -3.64
C CYS A 261 -11.60 -2.17 -2.58
N ASN A 262 -11.07 -2.33 -1.37
CA ASN A 262 -11.79 -2.92 -0.24
C ASN A 262 -13.08 -2.15 0.06
N TYR A 263 -12.99 -0.83 0.18
CA TYR A 263 -14.15 0.02 0.43
C TYR A 263 -15.23 -0.11 -0.65
N LEU A 264 -14.81 -0.10 -1.92
CA LEU A 264 -15.72 -0.26 -3.07
C LEU A 264 -16.36 -1.65 -3.09
N PHE A 265 -15.60 -2.70 -2.77
CA PHE A 265 -16.10 -4.07 -2.68
C PHE A 265 -17.18 -4.22 -1.59
N ILE A 266 -16.93 -3.69 -0.40
CA ILE A 266 -17.92 -3.72 0.69
C ILE A 266 -19.18 -2.94 0.29
N LYS A 267 -19.04 -1.77 -0.33
CA LYS A 267 -20.18 -1.02 -0.87
C LYS A 267 -20.97 -1.82 -1.89
N LEU A 268 -20.29 -2.52 -2.79
CA LEU A 268 -20.92 -3.35 -3.80
C LEU A 268 -21.72 -4.49 -3.16
N ILE A 269 -21.19 -5.16 -2.13
CA ILE A 269 -21.93 -6.19 -1.37
C ILE A 269 -23.23 -5.61 -0.79
N ASN A 270 -23.19 -4.46 -0.12
CA ASN A 270 -24.42 -3.88 0.44
C ASN A 270 -25.43 -3.48 -0.64
N LEU A 271 -24.93 -3.07 -1.80
CA LEU A 271 -25.79 -2.75 -2.94
C LEU A 271 -26.48 -4.02 -3.46
N PHE A 272 -25.78 -5.15 -3.50
CA PHE A 272 -26.38 -6.47 -3.78
C PHE A 272 -27.39 -6.86 -2.70
N ASP A 273 -27.06 -6.73 -1.42
CA ASP A 273 -27.94 -7.13 -0.31
C ASP A 273 -29.24 -6.33 -0.25
N SER A 274 -29.20 -5.05 -0.64
CA SER A 274 -30.37 -4.18 -0.71
C SER A 274 -31.19 -4.33 -1.99
N SER A 275 -30.69 -5.09 -2.97
CA SER A 275 -31.34 -5.31 -4.26
C SER A 275 -32.18 -6.59 -4.26
N SER A 276 -33.25 -6.61 -5.07
CA SER A 276 -34.05 -7.84 -5.25
C SER A 276 -33.26 -8.88 -6.05
N LYS A 277 -33.50 -10.17 -5.80
CA LYS A 277 -32.83 -11.29 -6.52
C LYS A 277 -32.86 -11.12 -8.05
N LEU A 278 -34.00 -10.69 -8.59
CA LEU A 278 -34.15 -10.44 -10.03
C LEU A 278 -33.22 -9.31 -10.52
N ARG A 279 -33.07 -8.23 -9.75
CA ARG A 279 -32.14 -7.14 -10.08
C ARG A 279 -30.67 -7.59 -10.03
N ILE A 280 -30.33 -8.42 -9.05
CA ILE A 280 -28.99 -9.02 -8.94
C ILE A 280 -28.68 -9.87 -10.18
N ILE A 281 -29.62 -10.73 -10.59
CA ILE A 281 -29.45 -11.58 -11.78
C ILE A 281 -29.32 -10.72 -13.03
N LEU A 282 -30.19 -9.71 -13.21
CA LEU A 282 -30.13 -8.80 -14.35
C LEU A 282 -28.83 -7.99 -14.38
N SER A 283 -28.37 -7.47 -13.25
CA SER A 283 -27.16 -6.66 -13.19
C SER A 283 -25.91 -7.47 -13.49
N ILE A 284 -25.80 -8.69 -12.94
CA ILE A 284 -24.70 -9.62 -13.25
C ILE A 284 -24.76 -10.04 -14.72
N SER A 285 -25.94 -10.38 -15.24
CA SER A 285 -26.08 -10.80 -16.64
C SER A 285 -25.71 -9.66 -17.59
N ALA A 286 -26.18 -8.44 -17.32
CA ALA A 286 -25.85 -7.26 -18.11
C ALA A 286 -24.36 -6.91 -18.01
N PHE A 287 -23.75 -6.99 -16.82
CA PHE A 287 -22.31 -6.83 -16.64
C PHE A 287 -21.53 -7.80 -17.52
N VAL A 288 -21.86 -9.10 -17.45
CA VAL A 288 -21.18 -10.14 -18.23
C VAL A 288 -21.36 -9.92 -19.73
N LEU A 289 -22.58 -9.65 -20.20
CA LEU A 289 -22.86 -9.40 -21.61
C LEU A 289 -22.11 -8.19 -22.14
N VAL A 290 -22.19 -7.05 -21.44
CA VAL A 290 -21.51 -5.81 -21.83
C VAL A 290 -20.00 -6.02 -21.82
N TYR A 291 -19.46 -6.72 -20.82
CA TYR A 291 -18.04 -7.01 -20.72
C TYR A 291 -17.53 -7.80 -21.94
N PHE A 292 -18.18 -8.92 -22.26
CA PHE A 292 -17.77 -9.77 -23.38
C PHE A 292 -18.00 -9.10 -24.73
N PHE A 293 -19.09 -8.35 -24.90
CA PHE A 293 -19.34 -7.61 -26.12
C PHE A 293 -18.29 -6.52 -26.32
N MET A 294 -18.08 -5.65 -25.33
CA MET A 294 -17.11 -4.56 -25.40
C MET A 294 -15.69 -5.07 -25.67
N LYS A 295 -15.28 -6.18 -25.06
CA LYS A 295 -13.96 -6.80 -25.29
C LYS A 295 -13.73 -7.19 -26.77
N GLN A 296 -14.77 -7.40 -27.56
CA GLN A 296 -14.65 -7.66 -29.00
C GLN A 296 -14.38 -6.38 -29.82
N TYR A 297 -14.79 -5.20 -29.33
CA TYR A 297 -14.79 -3.95 -30.09
C TYR A 297 -13.80 -2.91 -29.59
N THR A 298 -13.19 -3.11 -28.41
CA THR A 298 -12.12 -2.23 -27.91
C THR A 298 -10.94 -3.02 -27.38
N VAL A 299 -9.75 -2.55 -27.71
CA VAL A 299 -8.47 -3.04 -27.15
C VAL A 299 -8.24 -2.44 -25.75
N GLU A 300 -8.87 -1.30 -25.46
CA GLU A 300 -8.70 -0.56 -24.21
C GLU A 300 -9.51 -1.19 -23.06
N GLN A 301 -8.86 -2.06 -22.28
CA GLN A 301 -9.48 -2.82 -21.19
C GLN A 301 -10.13 -1.92 -20.12
N TYR A 302 -9.58 -0.73 -19.85
CA TYR A 302 -10.18 0.20 -18.89
C TYR A 302 -11.57 0.67 -19.31
N LEU A 303 -11.84 0.87 -20.60
CA LEU A 303 -13.17 1.24 -21.08
C LEU A 303 -14.16 0.09 -20.87
N VAL A 304 -13.74 -1.15 -21.18
CA VAL A 304 -14.53 -2.35 -20.92
C VAL A 304 -14.92 -2.41 -19.44
N ASN A 305 -13.94 -2.23 -18.54
CA ASN A 305 -14.13 -2.34 -17.10
C ASN A 305 -15.04 -1.24 -16.55
N VAL A 306 -14.80 0.02 -16.92
CA VAL A 306 -15.58 1.17 -16.43
C VAL A 306 -17.03 1.08 -16.90
N ILE A 307 -17.27 0.77 -18.18
CA ILE A 307 -18.62 0.69 -18.74
C ILE A 307 -19.37 -0.49 -18.12
N SER A 308 -18.73 -1.67 -18.03
CA SER A 308 -19.36 -2.86 -17.44
C SER A 308 -19.72 -2.62 -15.97
N ALA A 309 -18.79 -2.08 -15.17
CA ALA A 309 -19.05 -1.73 -13.77
C ALA A 309 -20.13 -0.64 -13.63
N GLY A 310 -20.15 0.34 -14.56
CA GLY A 310 -21.19 1.37 -14.61
C GLY A 310 -22.58 0.78 -14.84
N VAL A 311 -22.72 -0.18 -15.76
CA VAL A 311 -23.99 -0.90 -16.01
C VAL A 311 -24.40 -1.71 -14.78
N LEU A 312 -23.48 -2.45 -14.17
CA LEU A 312 -23.73 -3.21 -12.95
C LEU A 312 -24.30 -2.32 -11.84
N VAL A 313 -23.59 -1.23 -11.52
CA VAL A 313 -23.98 -0.31 -10.46
C VAL A 313 -25.26 0.45 -10.82
N GLY A 314 -25.43 0.83 -12.09
CA GLY A 314 -26.62 1.50 -12.60
C GLY A 314 -27.88 0.68 -12.38
N ILE A 315 -27.89 -0.58 -12.84
CA ILE A 315 -29.03 -1.49 -12.67
C ILE A 315 -29.34 -1.72 -11.20
N LEU A 316 -28.30 -1.92 -10.37
CA LEU A 316 -28.49 -2.09 -8.94
C LEU A 316 -29.04 -0.82 -8.24
N LYS A 317 -28.74 0.38 -8.76
CA LYS A 317 -29.18 1.68 -8.19
C LYS A 317 -30.50 2.22 -8.75
N LEU A 318 -30.99 1.74 -9.90
CA LEU A 318 -32.17 2.27 -10.61
C LEU A 318 -33.50 2.23 -9.84
N ALA A 319 -33.49 1.82 -8.57
CA ALA A 319 -34.69 1.79 -7.74
C ALA A 319 -34.36 2.03 -6.26
N LYS A 320 -33.84 3.23 -5.98
CA LYS A 320 -34.23 4.00 -4.78
C LYS A 320 -35.37 4.94 -5.16
#